data_AF-A0A2S2PJQ1-F1
#
_entry.id   AF-A0A2S2PJQ1-F1
#
_cell.length_a   1.000
_cell.length_b   1.000
_cell.length_c   1.000
_cell.angle_alpha   90.00
_cell.angle_beta   90.00
_cell.angle_gamma   90.00
#
_symmetry.space_group_name_H-M   'P 1'
#
loop_
_entity.id
_entity.type
_entity.pdbx_description
1 polymer ?
#
loop_
_entity_poly.entity_id
_entity_poly.type
_entity_poly.pdbx_seq_one_letter_code
_entity_poly.pdbx_strand_id
1 'polypeptide(L)'
;NCLLSALKSLSPDQLIGIIGQIVIDHPSIEKEIRSHFPVADLKPLEERIYYLRRNIYKALPSSRLISKTDPTAYNRVSTHVLAFKKCVVDQGRRLVESNQWPIVMDYVFMAWKHVRNTPIWDNPAHNAARRQCFKSLSAQCMTALKHMKDTMNQQSCDNYKNQLKLLVDDSEDMEWCLHFLNIHE
;
A
#
# COMPACT_ATOMS: atom_id res chain seq x y z
N ASN A 1 -10.73 -17.84 -33.21
CA ASN A 1 -9.66 -17.14 -32.46
C ASN A 1 -8.90 -18.10 -31.54
N CYS A 2 -7.85 -18.72 -32.07
CA CYS A 2 -7.04 -19.73 -31.36
C CYS A 2 -6.07 -19.10 -30.34
N LEU A 3 -5.44 -17.97 -30.69
CA LEU A 3 -4.44 -17.30 -29.84
C LEU A 3 -5.02 -16.80 -28.51
N LEU A 4 -6.12 -16.03 -28.53
CA LEU A 4 -6.76 -15.52 -27.31
C LEU A 4 -7.19 -16.65 -26.35
N SER A 5 -7.52 -17.82 -26.90
CA SER A 5 -7.90 -18.99 -26.10
C SER A 5 -6.66 -19.63 -25.45
N ALA A 6 -5.54 -19.69 -26.17
CA ALA A 6 -4.27 -20.18 -25.63
C ALA A 6 -3.68 -19.25 -24.55
N LEU A 7 -3.86 -17.93 -24.68
CA LEU A 7 -3.40 -16.97 -23.65
C LEU A 7 -4.07 -17.20 -22.29
N LYS A 8 -5.30 -17.72 -22.27
CA LYS A 8 -6.04 -18.01 -21.01
C LYS A 8 -5.42 -19.12 -20.18
N SER A 9 -4.62 -20.01 -20.77
CA SER A 9 -3.94 -21.09 -20.04
C SER A 9 -2.56 -20.68 -19.51
N LEU A 10 -2.08 -19.47 -19.84
CA LEU A 10 -0.76 -19.00 -19.42
C LEU A 10 -0.81 -18.37 -18.02
N SER A 11 0.27 -18.55 -17.27
CA SER A 11 0.49 -17.82 -16.03
C SER A 11 0.81 -16.34 -16.31
N PRO A 12 0.63 -15.45 -15.31
CA PRO A 12 1.05 -14.05 -15.44
C PRO A 12 2.53 -13.91 -15.82
N ASP A 13 3.43 -14.71 -15.24
CA ASP A 13 4.86 -14.66 -15.52
C ASP A 13 5.18 -15.06 -16.97
N GLN A 14 4.47 -16.05 -17.51
CA GLN A 14 4.59 -16.45 -18.90
C GLN A 14 4.12 -15.34 -19.84
N LEU A 15 3.01 -14.67 -19.51
CA LEU A 15 2.52 -13.52 -20.28
C LEU A 15 3.49 -12.35 -20.24
N ILE A 16 4.05 -12.03 -19.06
CA ILE A 16 5.06 -10.98 -18.91
C ILE A 16 6.31 -11.31 -19.74
N GLY A 17 6.77 -12.57 -19.72
CA GLY A 17 7.90 -13.01 -20.52
C GLY A 17 7.67 -12.86 -22.03
N ILE A 18 6.49 -13.27 -22.52
CA ILE A 18 6.13 -13.13 -23.94
C ILE A 18 6.05 -11.66 -24.35
N ILE A 19 5.37 -10.82 -23.56
CA ILE A 19 5.25 -9.39 -23.84
C ILE A 19 6.64 -8.73 -23.81
N GLY A 20 7.48 -9.10 -22.83
CA GLY A 20 8.85 -8.62 -22.71
C GLY A 20 9.68 -8.93 -23.95
N GLN A 21 9.60 -10.16 -24.46
CA GLN A 21 10.30 -10.55 -25.68
C GLN A 21 9.81 -9.76 -26.90
N ILE A 22 8.49 -9.58 -27.04
CA ILE A 22 7.91 -8.78 -28.15
C ILE A 22 8.42 -7.33 -28.10
N VAL A 23 8.53 -6.74 -26.91
CA VAL A 23 9.05 -5.37 -26.74
C VAL A 23 10.55 -5.30 -27.10
N ILE A 24 11.33 -6.32 -26.74
CA ILE A 24 12.75 -6.40 -27.10
C ILE A 24 12.92 -6.51 -28.62
N ASP A 25 12.13 -7.38 -29.26
CA ASP A 25 12.20 -7.62 -30.71
C ASP A 25 11.64 -6.43 -31.52
N HIS A 26 10.68 -5.70 -30.95
CA HIS A 26 9.99 -4.57 -31.58
C HIS A 26 9.83 -3.37 -30.62
N PRO A 27 10.90 -2.59 -30.37
CA PRO A 27 10.88 -1.48 -29.40
C PRO A 27 9.82 -0.39 -29.69
N SER A 28 9.44 -0.21 -30.95
CA SER A 28 8.41 0.76 -31.36
C SER A 28 7.03 0.43 -30.76
N ILE A 29 6.76 -0.83 -30.43
CA ILE A 29 5.48 -1.29 -29.88
C ILE A 29 5.34 -0.93 -28.39
N GLU A 30 6.45 -0.66 -27.68
CA GLU A 30 6.41 -0.35 -26.25
C GLU A 30 5.47 0.84 -25.96
N LYS A 31 5.55 1.90 -26.77
CA LYS A 31 4.71 3.09 -26.60
C LYS A 31 3.23 2.77 -26.78
N GLU A 32 2.90 1.93 -27.75
CA GLU A 32 1.53 1.48 -28.00
C GLU A 32 1.01 0.62 -26.84
N ILE A 33 1.79 -0.36 -26.37
CA ILE A 33 1.45 -1.19 -25.21
C ILE A 33 1.20 -0.31 -23.98
N ARG A 34 2.10 0.65 -23.70
CA ARG A 34 1.96 1.58 -22.56
C ARG A 34 0.70 2.44 -22.67
N SER A 35 0.32 2.86 -23.88
CA SER A 35 -0.91 3.65 -24.07
C SER A 35 -2.20 2.89 -23.76
N HIS A 36 -2.14 1.55 -23.78
CA HIS A 36 -3.26 0.67 -23.44
C HIS A 36 -3.21 0.14 -22.00
N PHE A 37 -2.17 0.49 -21.22
CA PHE A 37 -2.11 0.05 -19.83
C PHE A 37 -3.26 0.68 -19.04
N PRO A 38 -4.09 -0.14 -18.37
CA PRO A 38 -5.09 0.40 -17.48
C PRO A 38 -4.39 1.07 -16.30
N VAL A 39 -5.02 2.11 -15.75
CA VAL A 39 -4.64 2.62 -14.43
C VAL A 39 -4.79 1.47 -13.44
N ALA A 40 -3.75 1.22 -12.64
CA ALA A 40 -3.76 0.10 -11.70
C ALA A 40 -4.93 0.23 -10.72
N ASP A 41 -5.75 -0.81 -10.64
CA ASP A 41 -6.90 -0.85 -9.73
C ASP A 41 -6.44 -1.24 -8.32
N LEU A 42 -6.52 -0.29 -7.38
CA LEU A 42 -6.21 -0.51 -5.96
C LEU A 42 -7.37 -1.16 -5.19
N LYS A 43 -8.57 -1.23 -5.76
CA LYS A 43 -9.77 -1.73 -5.07
C LYS A 43 -9.61 -3.15 -4.53
N PRO A 44 -9.06 -4.14 -5.27
CA PRO A 44 -8.85 -5.48 -4.72
C PRO A 44 -7.88 -5.49 -3.52
N LEU A 45 -6.91 -4.57 -3.51
CA LEU A 45 -5.96 -4.44 -2.41
C LEU A 45 -6.64 -3.84 -1.18
N GLU A 46 -7.42 -2.78 -1.37
CA GLU A 46 -8.23 -2.15 -0.32
C GLU A 46 -9.25 -3.12 0.29
N GLU A 47 -10.00 -3.85 -0.53
CA GLU A 47 -10.98 -4.84 -0.08
C GLU A 47 -10.33 -5.92 0.80
N ARG A 48 -9.12 -6.35 0.43
CA ARG A 48 -8.36 -7.32 1.22
C ARG A 48 -7.91 -6.75 2.57
N ILE A 49 -7.38 -5.53 2.59
CA ILE A 49 -6.99 -4.83 3.82
C ILE A 49 -8.21 -4.63 4.71
N TYR A 50 -9.33 -4.18 4.15
CA TYR A 50 -10.60 -3.99 4.82
C TYR A 50 -11.10 -5.29 5.46
N TYR A 51 -11.11 -6.39 4.71
CA TYR A 51 -11.50 -7.72 5.20
C TYR A 51 -10.66 -8.15 6.41
N LEU A 52 -9.33 -8.03 6.33
CA LEU A 52 -8.42 -8.41 7.41
C LEU A 52 -8.61 -7.53 8.65
N ARG A 53 -8.81 -6.22 8.47
CA ARG A 53 -9.11 -5.30 9.57
C ARG A 53 -10.42 -5.67 10.25
N ARG A 54 -11.46 -6.02 9.48
CA ARG A 54 -12.74 -6.48 10.03
C ARG A 54 -12.58 -7.75 10.88
N ASN A 55 -11.69 -8.66 10.50
CA ASN A 55 -11.44 -9.87 11.28
C ASN A 55 -10.81 -9.58 12.66
N ILE A 56 -9.96 -8.55 12.76
CA ILE A 56 -9.45 -8.08 14.07
C ILE A 56 -10.63 -7.73 14.98
N TYR A 57 -11.56 -6.90 14.51
CA TYR A 57 -12.71 -6.46 15.30
C TYR A 57 -13.73 -7.56 15.58
N LYS A 58 -13.95 -8.48 14.63
CA LYS A 58 -14.85 -9.63 14.82
C LYS A 58 -14.36 -10.61 15.88
N ALA A 59 -13.05 -10.74 16.04
CA ALA A 59 -12.44 -11.65 17.02
C ALA A 59 -12.31 -11.03 18.43
N LEU A 60 -12.55 -9.72 18.58
CA LEU A 60 -12.55 -9.06 19.88
C LEU A 60 -13.77 -9.49 20.72
N PRO A 61 -13.67 -9.44 22.07
CA PRO A 61 -14.82 -9.65 22.94
C PRO A 61 -15.98 -8.72 22.56
N SER A 62 -17.20 -9.28 22.45
CA SER A 62 -18.41 -8.50 22.12
C SER A 62 -19.03 -7.84 23.36
N SER A 63 -18.77 -8.38 24.55
CA SER A 63 -19.27 -7.85 25.82
C SER A 63 -18.73 -6.44 26.10
N ARG A 64 -19.62 -5.54 26.56
CA ARG A 64 -19.26 -4.18 26.98
C ARG A 64 -18.50 -4.15 28.32
N LEU A 65 -18.58 -5.23 29.10
CA LEU A 65 -17.98 -5.32 30.44
C LEU A 65 -16.52 -5.80 30.42
N ILE A 66 -15.99 -6.17 29.24
CA ILE A 66 -14.64 -6.71 29.09
C ILE A 66 -13.80 -5.70 28.30
N SER A 67 -12.57 -5.44 28.75
CA SER A 67 -11.63 -4.61 28.01
C SER A 67 -11.38 -5.20 26.61
N LYS A 68 -11.29 -4.32 25.62
CA LYS A 68 -11.01 -4.69 24.23
C LYS A 68 -9.57 -4.43 23.82
N THR A 69 -8.77 -3.87 24.73
CA THR A 69 -7.40 -3.39 24.46
C THR A 69 -6.37 -3.95 25.44
N ASP A 70 -6.81 -4.78 26.40
CA ASP A 70 -5.95 -5.46 27.36
C ASP A 70 -5.12 -6.60 26.71
N PRO A 71 -4.13 -7.15 27.44
CA PRO A 71 -3.32 -8.27 26.93
C PRO A 71 -4.12 -9.51 26.54
N THR A 72 -5.22 -9.82 27.25
CA THR A 72 -6.05 -10.99 26.95
C THR A 72 -6.81 -10.83 25.64
N ALA A 73 -7.38 -9.65 25.39
CA ALA A 73 -8.01 -9.30 24.12
C ALA A 73 -7.01 -9.31 22.97
N TYR A 74 -5.80 -8.76 23.18
CA TYR A 74 -4.74 -8.82 22.17
C TYR A 74 -4.37 -10.25 21.81
N ASN A 75 -4.12 -11.11 22.80
CA ASN A 75 -3.71 -12.49 22.57
C ASN A 75 -4.69 -13.24 21.68
N ARG A 76 -6.00 -13.02 21.88
CA ARG A 76 -7.08 -13.61 21.06
C ARG A 76 -7.04 -13.20 19.59
N VAL A 77 -6.62 -11.97 19.29
CA VAL A 77 -6.67 -11.41 17.93
C VAL A 77 -5.31 -11.23 17.28
N SER A 78 -4.23 -11.56 18.00
CA SER A 78 -2.83 -11.36 17.59
C SER A 78 -2.54 -11.92 16.19
N THR A 79 -3.04 -13.11 15.86
CA THR A 79 -2.92 -13.70 14.51
C THR A 79 -3.57 -12.82 13.43
N HIS A 80 -4.74 -12.22 13.70
CA HIS A 80 -5.41 -11.32 12.74
C HIS A 80 -4.66 -10.00 12.59
N VAL A 81 -4.10 -9.46 13.67
CA VAL A 81 -3.24 -8.27 13.64
C VAL A 81 -1.99 -8.51 12.79
N LEU A 82 -1.32 -9.65 12.97
CA LEU A 82 -0.14 -10.02 12.19
C LEU A 82 -0.47 -10.27 10.71
N ALA A 83 -1.61 -10.91 10.42
CA ALA A 83 -2.07 -11.11 9.04
C ALA A 83 -2.39 -9.77 8.34
N PHE A 84 -3.05 -8.85 9.03
CA PHE A 84 -3.30 -7.49 8.54
C PHE A 84 -1.98 -6.77 8.23
N LYS A 85 -1.04 -6.77 9.18
CA LYS A 85 0.28 -6.15 8.99
C LYS A 85 1.02 -6.73 7.78
N LYS A 86 1.09 -8.06 7.70
CA LYS A 86 1.76 -8.75 6.58
C LYS A 86 1.15 -8.34 5.24
N CYS A 87 -0.17 -8.28 5.15
CA CYS A 87 -0.87 -7.86 3.93
C CYS A 87 -0.47 -6.43 3.52
N VAL A 88 -0.55 -5.47 4.43
CA VAL A 88 -0.22 -4.06 4.16
C VAL A 88 1.22 -3.91 3.67
N VAL A 89 2.16 -4.58 4.33
CA VAL A 89 3.59 -4.50 3.97
C VAL A 89 3.88 -5.19 2.64
N ASP A 90 3.35 -6.39 2.42
CA ASP A 90 3.63 -7.17 1.21
C ASP A 90 2.99 -6.55 -0.05
N GLN A 91 1.77 -6.00 0.05
CA GLN A 91 1.15 -5.30 -1.07
C GLN A 91 1.94 -4.04 -1.45
N GLY A 92 2.32 -3.21 -0.47
CA GLY A 92 3.11 -2.01 -0.72
C GLY A 92 4.49 -2.32 -1.32
N ARG A 93 5.15 -3.40 -0.87
CA ARG A 93 6.44 -3.85 -1.46
C ARG A 93 6.29 -4.21 -2.94
N ARG A 94 5.26 -4.98 -3.30
CA ARG A 94 4.99 -5.36 -4.70
C ARG A 94 4.68 -4.15 -5.59
N LEU A 95 3.97 -3.15 -5.05
CA LEU A 95 3.69 -1.91 -5.79
C LEU A 95 4.98 -1.10 -6.03
N VAL A 96 5.87 -1.02 -5.05
CA VAL A 96 7.19 -0.40 -5.24
C VAL A 96 7.98 -1.12 -6.34
N GLU A 97 7.97 -2.45 -6.38
CA GLU A 97 8.62 -3.26 -7.42
C GLU A 97 8.06 -2.99 -8.83
N SER A 98 6.81 -2.50 -8.95
CA SER A 98 6.18 -2.17 -10.24
C SER A 98 6.65 -0.84 -10.85
N ASN A 99 7.37 -0.01 -10.08
CA ASN A 99 7.80 1.34 -10.46
C ASN A 99 6.65 2.30 -10.87
N GLN A 100 5.39 1.98 -10.55
CA GLN A 100 4.24 2.85 -10.78
C GLN A 100 4.06 3.79 -9.58
N TRP A 101 4.94 4.80 -9.47
CA TRP A 101 5.04 5.64 -8.27
C TRP A 101 3.77 6.38 -7.85
N PRO A 102 2.94 6.93 -8.76
CA PRO A 102 1.66 7.52 -8.37
C PRO A 102 0.73 6.51 -7.67
N ILE A 103 0.70 5.27 -8.17
CA ILE A 103 -0.10 4.18 -7.57
C ILE A 103 0.44 3.80 -6.19
N VAL A 104 1.76 3.87 -5.98
CA VAL A 104 2.36 3.66 -4.64
C VAL A 104 1.87 4.74 -3.67
N MET A 105 1.78 6.00 -4.09
CA MET A 105 1.26 7.08 -3.25
C MET A 105 -0.22 6.88 -2.91
N ASP A 106 -1.05 6.56 -3.91
CA ASP A 106 -2.48 6.29 -3.70
C ASP A 106 -2.68 5.12 -2.73
N TYR A 107 -1.87 4.07 -2.88
CA TYR A 107 -1.86 2.94 -1.95
C TYR A 107 -1.46 3.36 -0.53
N VAL A 108 -0.40 4.17 -0.37
CA VAL A 108 0.02 4.69 0.94
C VAL A 108 -1.13 5.40 1.61
N PHE A 109 -1.78 6.35 0.94
CA PHE A 109 -2.88 7.13 1.52
C PHE A 109 -4.10 6.27 1.86
N MET A 110 -4.46 5.31 1.01
CA MET A 110 -5.54 4.36 1.27
C MET A 110 -5.22 3.45 2.47
N ALA A 111 -4.07 2.78 2.44
CA ALA A 111 -3.68 1.82 3.48
C ALA A 111 -3.48 2.51 4.84
N TRP A 112 -2.97 3.75 4.84
CA TRP A 112 -2.78 4.54 6.06
C TRP A 112 -4.08 4.71 6.86
N LYS A 113 -5.18 5.03 6.17
CA LYS A 113 -6.51 5.16 6.80
C LYS A 113 -6.94 3.87 7.46
N HIS A 114 -6.63 2.71 6.87
CA HIS A 114 -6.93 1.42 7.48
C HIS A 114 -6.06 1.09 8.68
N VAL A 115 -4.75 1.40 8.61
CA VAL A 115 -3.82 1.22 9.74
C VAL A 115 -4.23 2.11 10.90
N ARG A 116 -4.57 3.39 10.64
CA ARG A 116 -5.08 4.34 11.64
C ARG A 116 -6.31 3.80 12.37
N ASN A 117 -7.18 3.10 11.64
CA ASN A 117 -8.41 2.50 12.15
C ASN A 117 -8.23 1.08 12.71
N THR A 118 -7.02 0.69 13.13
CA THR A 118 -6.79 -0.52 13.96
C THR A 118 -6.89 -0.18 15.45
N PRO A 119 -7.12 -1.17 16.34
CA PRO A 119 -7.08 -0.94 17.78
C PRO A 119 -5.71 -0.42 18.25
N ILE A 120 -5.73 0.47 19.25
CA ILE A 120 -4.56 0.83 20.04
C ILE A 120 -4.64 0.04 21.33
N TRP A 121 -3.61 -0.73 21.63
CA TRP A 121 -3.56 -1.62 22.78
C TRP A 121 -2.97 -0.90 24.00
N ASP A 122 -3.41 -1.27 25.19
CA ASP A 122 -2.94 -0.67 26.44
C ASP A 122 -1.44 -0.94 26.65
N ASN A 123 -0.99 -2.15 26.28
CA ASN A 123 0.42 -2.51 26.28
C ASN A 123 1.13 -1.95 25.04
N PRO A 124 2.15 -1.07 25.18
CA PRO A 124 2.89 -0.49 24.06
C PRO A 124 3.55 -1.52 23.12
N ALA A 125 3.93 -2.70 23.63
CA ALA A 125 4.54 -3.76 22.84
C ALA A 125 3.54 -4.35 21.82
N HIS A 126 2.26 -4.43 22.16
CA HIS A 126 1.20 -4.96 21.29
C HIS A 126 0.90 -4.04 20.10
N ASN A 127 1.29 -2.76 20.19
CA ASN A 127 1.19 -1.79 19.09
C ASN A 127 2.33 -1.88 18.07
N ALA A 128 3.29 -2.81 18.23
CA ALA A 128 4.44 -2.95 17.33
C ALA A 128 4.03 -3.21 15.88
N ALA A 129 3.00 -4.04 15.64
CA ALA A 129 2.52 -4.32 14.28
C ALA A 129 1.96 -3.06 13.60
N ARG A 130 1.20 -2.23 14.33
CA ARG A 130 0.68 -0.95 13.84
C ARG A 130 1.82 0.02 13.49
N ARG A 131 2.80 0.18 14.39
CA ARG A 131 3.99 1.02 14.14
C ARG A 131 4.78 0.55 12.91
N GLN A 132 4.96 -0.77 12.76
CA GLN A 132 5.63 -1.34 11.60
C GLN A 132 4.90 -1.06 10.28
N CYS A 133 3.55 -1.05 10.28
CA CYS A 133 2.78 -0.64 9.10
C CYS A 133 3.08 0.82 8.74
N PHE A 134 2.97 1.76 9.68
CA PHE A 134 3.25 3.17 9.40
C PHE A 134 4.68 3.37 8.90
N LYS A 135 5.67 2.80 9.59
CA LYS A 135 7.08 2.86 9.16
C LYS A 135 7.28 2.34 7.73
N SER A 136 6.64 1.22 7.38
CA SER A 136 6.71 0.66 6.03
C SER A 136 6.05 1.57 4.99
N LEU A 137 4.88 2.14 5.31
CA LEU A 137 4.16 3.05 4.40
C LEU A 137 4.94 4.36 4.21
N SER A 138 5.56 4.91 5.26
CA SER A 138 6.42 6.09 5.18
C SER A 138 7.66 5.83 4.31
N ALA A 139 8.30 4.66 4.46
CA ALA A 139 9.42 4.28 3.61
C ALA A 139 9.00 4.18 2.13
N GLN A 140 7.84 3.57 1.85
CA GLN A 140 7.29 3.45 0.49
C GLN A 140 6.94 4.83 -0.10
N CYS A 141 6.36 5.72 0.71
CA CYS A 141 6.07 7.10 0.33
C CYS A 141 7.36 7.84 -0.05
N MET A 142 8.37 7.81 0.81
CA MET A 142 9.66 8.44 0.56
C MET A 142 10.31 7.92 -0.74
N THR A 143 10.28 6.61 -0.97
CA THR A 143 10.78 6.03 -2.22
C THR A 143 10.02 6.57 -3.44
N ALA A 144 8.69 6.57 -3.41
CA ALA A 144 7.88 7.08 -4.50
C ALA A 144 8.16 8.57 -4.77
N LEU A 145 8.22 9.40 -3.72
CA LEU A 145 8.54 10.82 -3.83
C LEU A 145 9.92 11.07 -4.47
N LYS A 146 10.95 10.32 -4.06
CA LYS A 146 12.29 10.43 -4.64
C LYS A 146 12.33 10.14 -6.14
N HIS A 147 11.53 9.18 -6.61
CA HIS A 147 11.46 8.83 -8.03
C HIS A 147 10.57 9.76 -8.85
N MET A 148 9.59 10.43 -8.23
CA MET A 148 8.70 11.36 -8.93
C MET A 148 9.18 12.83 -8.87
N LYS A 149 10.23 13.15 -8.11
CA LYS A 149 10.67 14.54 -7.87
C LYS A 149 10.80 15.37 -9.15
N ASP A 150 11.32 14.78 -10.23
CA ASP A 150 11.59 15.49 -11.48
C ASP A 150 10.40 15.48 -12.46
N THR A 151 9.33 14.73 -12.14
CA THR A 151 8.15 14.54 -13.00
C THR A 151 6.85 15.07 -12.40
N MET A 152 6.84 15.42 -11.10
CA MET A 152 5.69 16.05 -10.46
C MET A 152 5.53 17.49 -10.91
N ASN A 153 4.30 17.87 -11.27
CA ASN A 153 3.93 19.27 -11.42
C ASN A 153 3.57 19.88 -10.05
N GLN A 154 3.48 21.22 -10.01
CA GLN A 154 3.16 21.96 -8.78
C GLN A 154 1.84 21.50 -8.15
N GLN A 155 0.80 21.29 -8.95
CA GLN A 155 -0.51 20.87 -8.45
C GLN A 155 -0.46 19.51 -7.74
N SER A 156 0.26 18.53 -8.30
CA SER A 156 0.46 17.22 -7.70
C SER A 156 1.30 17.33 -6.42
N CYS A 157 2.33 18.17 -6.42
CA CYS A 157 3.15 18.44 -5.25
C CYS A 157 2.30 18.99 -4.09
N ASP A 158 1.50 20.02 -4.36
CA ASP A 158 0.59 20.65 -3.38
C ASP A 158 -0.45 19.66 -2.84
N ASN A 159 -1.01 18.84 -3.72
CA ASN A 159 -1.95 17.79 -3.32
C ASN A 159 -1.29 16.79 -2.36
N TYR A 160 -0.09 16.31 -2.66
CA TYR A 160 0.64 15.39 -1.78
C TYR A 160 1.05 16.06 -0.46
N LYS A 161 1.51 17.31 -0.46
CA LYS A 161 1.78 18.08 0.76
C LYS A 161 0.54 18.13 1.65
N ASN A 162 -0.61 18.44 1.09
CA ASN A 162 -1.88 18.53 1.84
C ASN A 162 -2.30 17.18 2.42
N GLN A 163 -2.17 16.09 1.66
CA GLN A 163 -2.45 14.74 2.17
C GLN A 163 -1.48 14.34 3.28
N LEU A 164 -0.17 14.57 3.09
CA LEU A 164 0.87 14.19 4.07
C LEU A 164 0.72 14.92 5.40
N LYS A 165 0.34 16.21 5.38
CA LYS A 165 0.03 16.96 6.61
C LYS A 165 -1.03 16.28 7.48
N LEU A 166 -1.99 15.58 6.87
CA LEU A 166 -3.04 14.86 7.60
C LEU A 166 -2.54 13.56 8.24
N LEU A 167 -1.30 13.13 7.94
CA LEU A 167 -0.74 11.85 8.38
C LEU A 167 0.36 12.00 9.43
N VAL A 168 0.97 13.18 9.55
CA VAL A 168 2.12 13.46 10.44
C VAL A 168 1.84 13.05 11.89
N ASP A 169 0.64 13.32 12.39
CA ASP A 169 0.26 13.00 13.78
C ASP A 169 0.28 11.50 14.11
N ASP A 170 0.17 10.61 13.11
CA ASP A 170 0.22 9.16 13.36
C ASP A 170 1.65 8.60 13.39
N SER A 171 2.62 9.31 12.81
CA SER A 171 3.97 8.82 12.58
C SER A 171 4.96 9.94 12.26
N GLU A 172 5.94 10.13 13.12
CA GLU A 172 7.09 11.03 12.91
C GLU A 172 7.82 10.75 11.57
N ASP A 173 7.84 9.47 11.11
CA ASP A 173 8.43 9.11 9.81
C ASP A 173 7.81 9.87 8.62
N MET A 174 6.56 10.34 8.71
CA MET A 174 5.90 11.12 7.66
C MET A 174 6.35 12.57 7.61
N GLU A 175 6.88 13.12 8.70
CA GLU A 175 7.47 14.47 8.70
C GLU A 175 8.61 14.57 7.69
N TRP A 176 9.43 13.52 7.59
CA TRP A 176 10.50 13.45 6.60
C TRP A 176 9.99 13.48 5.16
N CYS A 177 8.86 12.81 4.89
CA CYS A 177 8.24 12.82 3.56
C CYS A 177 7.71 14.21 3.20
N LEU A 178 7.09 14.90 4.16
CA LEU A 178 6.62 16.27 3.98
C LEU A 178 7.79 17.25 3.80
N HIS A 179 8.85 17.10 4.60
CA HIS A 179 10.05 17.93 4.51
C HIS A 179 10.75 17.79 3.15
N PHE A 180 10.82 16.56 2.62
CA PHE A 180 11.37 16.31 1.29
C PHE A 180 10.64 17.12 0.20
N LEU A 181 9.31 17.17 0.23
CA LEU A 181 8.52 17.97 -0.72
C LEU A 181 8.69 19.48 -0.54
N ASN A 182 9.04 19.95 0.65
CA ASN A 182 9.24 21.37 0.91
C ASN A 182 10.63 21.87 0.46
N ILE A 183 11.63 20.99 0.38
CA ILE A 183 12.98 21.34 -0.12
C ILE A 183 13.03 21.32 -1.65
N HIS A 184 12.27 20.42 -2.27
CA HIS A 184 12.33 20.15 -3.71
C HIS A 184 11.15 20.79 -4.49
N GLU A 185 10.70 21.95 -4.01
CA GLU A 185 9.77 22.85 -4.70
C GLU A 185 10.51 23.82 -5.61
#